data_AF-A0A4S0K8J1-F1
#
_entry.id   AF-A0A4S0K8J1-F1
#
_cell.length_a   1.000
_cell.length_b   1.000
_cell.length_c   1.000
_cell.angle_alpha   90.00
_cell.angle_beta   90.00
_cell.angle_gamma   90.00
#
_symmetry.space_group_name_H-M   'P 1'
#
loop_
_entity.id
_entity.type
_entity.pdbx_description
1 polymer ?
#
loop_
_entity_poly.entity_id
_entity_poly.type
_entity_poly.pdbx_seq_one_letter_code
_entity_poly.pdbx_strand_id
1 'polypeptide(L)'
;MLAQLRALIRQAAPEAVETWKWRGVPVWEDAGIICTGETYKAVVKLTFARGAALPDPKKLFNSSLEGNTRRAIDFKQGDRVDEAALKALVREAVALNRSKAKR
;
A
#
# COMPACT_ATOMS: atom_id res chain seq x y z
N MET A 1 7.36 -7.33 -10.76
CA MET A 1 6.18 -6.65 -10.18
C MET A 1 6.47 -6.07 -8.80
N LEU A 2 6.82 -6.85 -7.76
CA LEU A 2 7.09 -6.29 -6.42
C LEU A 2 8.17 -5.20 -6.41
N ALA A 3 9.28 -5.39 -7.12
CA ALA A 3 10.35 -4.37 -7.21
C ALA A 3 9.86 -3.02 -7.77
N GLN A 4 8.97 -3.04 -8.76
CA GLN A 4 8.35 -1.84 -9.32
C GLN A 4 7.46 -1.15 -8.29
N LEU A 5 6.58 -1.90 -7.63
CA LEU A 5 5.71 -1.37 -6.57
C LEU A 5 6.53 -0.76 -5.42
N ARG A 6 7.59 -1.44 -4.99
CA ARG A 6 8.53 -0.95 -3.97
C ARG A 6 9.18 0.37 -4.38
N ALA A 7 9.63 0.49 -5.63
CA ALA A 7 10.18 1.74 -6.14
C ALA A 7 9.15 2.89 -6.14
N LEU A 8 7.89 2.59 -6.47
CA LEU A 8 6.80 3.57 -6.45
C LEU A 8 6.47 4.04 -5.03
N ILE A 9 6.40 3.11 -4.08
CA ILE A 9 6.16 3.42 -2.66
C ILE A 9 7.27 4.33 -2.14
N ARG A 10 8.54 4.01 -2.40
CA ARG A 10 9.67 4.84 -1.98
C ARG A 10 9.69 6.23 -2.63
N GLN A 11 9.24 6.35 -3.87
CA GLN A 11 9.08 7.67 -4.52
C GLN A 11 7.93 8.49 -3.94
N ALA A 12 6.84 7.83 -3.54
CA ALA A 12 5.70 8.48 -2.92
C ALA A 12 5.95 8.90 -1.48
N ALA A 13 6.68 8.06 -0.73
CA ALA A 13 6.98 8.20 0.67
C ALA A 13 8.47 7.91 0.92
N PRO A 14 9.36 8.88 0.68
CA PRO A 14 10.80 8.69 0.86
C PRO A 14 11.21 8.48 2.32
N GLU A 15 10.38 8.95 3.26
CA GLU A 15 10.58 8.78 4.70
C GLU A 15 10.03 7.44 5.23
N ALA A 16 9.29 6.68 4.41
CA ALA A 16 8.75 5.41 4.83
C ALA A 16 9.87 4.38 5.05
N VAL A 17 9.84 3.74 6.21
CA VAL A 17 10.76 2.67 6.58
C VAL A 17 10.21 1.36 6.04
N GLU A 18 11.04 0.64 5.29
CA GLU A 18 10.74 -0.73 4.92
C GLU A 18 11.27 -1.69 5.97
N THR A 19 10.35 -2.45 6.58
CA THR A 19 10.66 -3.54 7.49
C THR A 19 10.20 -4.86 6.88
N TRP A 20 10.73 -5.98 7.39
CA TRP A 20 10.35 -7.32 6.93
C TRP A 20 9.71 -8.05 8.11
N LYS A 21 8.41 -8.34 8.00
CA LYS A 21 7.61 -8.99 9.05
C LYS A 21 7.02 -10.30 8.52
N TRP A 22 6.44 -11.12 9.42
CA TRP A 22 5.66 -12.32 9.09
C TRP A 22 6.29 -13.23 8.02
N ARG A 23 7.48 -13.79 8.32
CA ARG A 23 8.20 -14.72 7.43
C ARG A 23 8.57 -14.11 6.06
N GLY A 24 9.01 -12.85 6.04
CA GLY A 24 9.61 -12.24 4.86
C GLY A 24 8.65 -11.42 4.01
N VAL A 25 7.55 -10.92 4.58
CA VAL A 25 6.67 -9.95 3.93
C VAL A 25 7.24 -8.53 4.16
N PRO A 26 7.53 -7.77 3.10
CA PRO A 26 7.91 -6.37 3.23
C PRO A 26 6.71 -5.54 3.72
N VAL A 27 6.97 -4.66 4.67
CA VAL A 27 6.00 -3.75 5.29
C VAL A 27 6.59 -2.34 5.25
N TRP A 28 5.82 -1.39 4.72
CA TRP A 28 6.21 0.01 4.71
C TRP A 28 5.46 0.77 5.80
N GLU A 29 6.21 1.50 6.60
CA GLU A 29 5.70 2.19 7.78
C GLU A 29 6.18 3.65 7.80
N ASP A 30 5.26 4.55 8.09
CA ASP A 30 5.50 5.97 8.38
C ASP A 30 4.40 6.42 9.34
N ALA A 31 4.79 6.80 10.56
CA ALA A 31 3.87 7.10 11.66
C ALA A 31 2.77 6.02 11.87
N GLY A 32 3.08 4.77 11.52
CA GLY A 32 2.17 3.62 11.45
C GLY A 32 2.33 2.82 10.15
N ILE A 33 1.68 1.66 10.06
CA ILE A 33 1.73 0.82 8.85
C ILE A 33 1.00 1.53 7.70
N ILE A 34 1.69 1.71 6.58
CA ILE A 34 1.11 2.21 5.33
C ILE A 34 0.49 1.02 4.60
N CYS A 35 1.35 0.10 4.15
CA CYS A 35 0.94 -1.10 3.43
C CYS A 35 1.94 -2.25 3.57
N THR A 36 1.47 -3.45 3.24
CA THR A 36 2.27 -4.69 3.15
C THR A 36 2.39 -5.13 1.69
N GLY A 37 3.48 -5.78 1.32
CA GLY A 37 3.75 -6.26 -0.04
C GLY A 37 3.85 -7.77 -0.13
N GLU A 38 2.71 -8.45 -0.11
CA GLU A 38 2.65 -9.91 -0.12
C GLU A 38 2.79 -10.44 -1.55
N THR A 39 3.76 -11.32 -1.79
CA THR A 39 3.94 -11.97 -3.10
C THR A 39 3.32 -13.34 -3.10
N TYR A 40 2.31 -13.55 -3.95
CA TYR A 40 1.70 -14.84 -4.21
C TYR A 40 2.13 -15.37 -5.59
N LYS A 41 1.77 -16.62 -5.89
CA LYS A 41 2.18 -17.32 -7.11
C LYS A 41 1.81 -16.57 -8.40
N ALA A 42 0.67 -15.87 -8.42
CA ALA A 42 0.15 -15.19 -9.61
C ALA A 42 0.01 -13.67 -9.45
N VAL A 43 -0.03 -13.17 -8.22
CA VAL A 43 -0.33 -11.77 -7.91
C VAL A 43 0.62 -11.24 -6.84
N VAL A 44 0.89 -9.93 -6.89
CA VAL A 44 1.47 -9.19 -5.78
C VAL A 44 0.35 -8.39 -5.12
N LYS A 45 0.12 -8.63 -3.84
CA LYS A 45 -0.93 -7.99 -3.07
C LYS A 45 -0.34 -6.86 -2.24
N LEU A 46 -0.87 -5.66 -2.43
CA LEU A 46 -0.62 -4.52 -1.55
C LEU A 46 -1.81 -4.34 -0.61
N THR A 47 -1.63 -4.65 0.69
CA THR A 47 -2.68 -4.44 1.70
C THR A 47 -2.41 -3.16 2.46
N PHE A 48 -3.34 -2.19 2.40
CA PHE A 48 -3.24 -0.93 3.13
C PHE A 48 -3.92 -1.06 4.48
N ALA A 49 -3.18 -0.82 5.57
CA ALA A 49 -3.67 -1.06 6.93
C ALA A 49 -4.90 -0.20 7.27
N ARG A 50 -4.96 1.03 6.74
CA ARG A 50 -6.09 1.95 6.86
C ARG A 50 -6.79 2.18 5.54
N GLY A 51 -6.74 1.19 4.65
CA GLY A 51 -7.24 1.29 3.29
C GLY A 51 -8.67 1.82 3.22
N ALA A 52 -9.58 1.44 4.14
CA ALA A 52 -10.98 1.88 4.14
C ALA A 52 -11.18 3.40 4.28
N ALA A 53 -10.23 4.10 4.92
CA ALA A 53 -10.28 5.54 5.12
C ALA A 53 -9.62 6.36 3.99
N LEU A 54 -8.97 5.69 3.03
CA LEU A 54 -8.27 6.37 1.94
C LEU A 54 -9.21 6.72 0.78
N PRO A 55 -9.12 7.93 0.20
CA PRO A 55 -9.83 8.22 -1.04
C PRO A 55 -9.23 7.40 -2.18
N ASP A 56 -10.08 6.68 -2.90
CA ASP A 56 -9.67 5.85 -4.05
C ASP A 56 -10.47 6.22 -5.31
N PRO A 57 -10.24 7.42 -5.88
CA PRO A 57 -11.01 7.92 -7.01
C PRO A 57 -10.81 7.08 -8.28
N LYS A 58 -9.68 6.37 -8.38
CA LYS A 58 -9.33 5.49 -9.50
C LYS A 58 -9.77 4.04 -9.27
N LYS A 59 -10.41 3.74 -8.13
CA LYS A 59 -10.89 2.39 -7.78
C LYS A 59 -9.80 1.33 -7.91
N LEU A 60 -8.60 1.62 -7.42
CA LEU A 60 -7.48 0.69 -7.42
C LEU A 60 -7.72 -0.48 -6.45
N PHE A 61 -8.44 -0.27 -5.35
CA PHE A 61 -8.77 -1.35 -4.43
C PHE A 61 -9.70 -2.36 -5.11
N ASN A 62 -9.25 -3.60 -5.17
CA ASN A 62 -9.97 -4.70 -5.82
C ASN A 62 -10.11 -5.95 -4.92
N SER A 63 -9.54 -5.90 -3.70
CA SER A 63 -9.45 -7.03 -2.78
C SER A 63 -9.64 -6.55 -1.33
N SER A 64 -10.12 -7.43 -0.46
CA SER A 64 -10.50 -7.08 0.93
C SER A 64 -11.41 -5.84 1.02
N LEU A 65 -12.39 -5.71 0.12
CA LEU A 65 -13.28 -4.55 0.05
C LEU A 65 -14.31 -4.50 1.19
N GLU A 66 -14.66 -5.65 1.76
CA GLU A 66 -15.60 -5.77 2.89
C GLU A 66 -14.94 -5.43 4.25
N GLY A 67 -13.62 -5.16 4.27
CA GLY A 67 -12.92 -4.81 5.49
C GLY A 67 -13.22 -3.38 5.94
N ASN A 68 -13.74 -3.20 7.17
CA ASN A 68 -14.01 -1.88 7.75
C ASN A 68 -12.76 -1.00 7.97
N THR A 69 -11.56 -1.60 7.97
CA THR A 69 -10.31 -0.89 8.28
C THR A 69 -9.30 -0.95 7.14
N ARG A 70 -9.10 -2.14 6.56
CA ARG A 70 -8.08 -2.40 5.55
C ARG A 70 -8.70 -2.69 4.20
N ARG A 71 -8.01 -2.28 3.13
CA ARG A 71 -8.33 -2.64 1.74
C ARG A 71 -7.04 -3.07 1.04
N ALA A 72 -7.16 -3.91 0.01
CA ALA A 72 -6.03 -4.44 -0.70
C ALA A 72 -6.15 -4.28 -2.22
N ILE A 73 -5.00 -4.30 -2.88
CA ILE A 73 -4.85 -4.25 -4.33
C ILE A 73 -4.06 -5.48 -4.75
N ASP A 74 -4.70 -6.38 -5.48
CA ASP A 74 -4.06 -7.53 -6.08
C ASP A 74 -3.58 -7.15 -7.49
N PHE A 75 -2.27 -7.04 -7.67
CA PHE A 75 -1.62 -6.79 -8.96
C PHE A 75 -1.28 -8.10 -9.64
N LYS A 76 -1.88 -8.38 -10.78
CA LYS A 76 -1.56 -9.57 -11.58
C LYS A 76 -0.24 -9.37 -12.32
N GLN A 77 0.49 -10.47 -12.55
CA GLN A 77 1.66 -10.42 -13.41
C GLN A 77 1.27 -9.95 -14.82
N GLY A 78 1.94 -8.92 -15.34
CA GLY A 78 1.62 -8.31 -16.64
C GLY A 78 0.57 -7.20 -16.61
N ASP A 79 -0.03 -6.93 -15.44
CA ASP A 79 -1.00 -5.85 -15.30
C ASP A 79 -0.33 -4.46 -15.36
N ARG A 80 -1.04 -3.47 -15.90
CA ARG A 80 -0.57 -2.08 -15.96
C ARG A 80 -0.84 -1.39 -14.64
N VAL A 81 0.22 -1.13 -13.89
CA VAL A 81 0.14 -0.35 -12.65
C VAL A 81 -0.05 1.13 -13.00
N ASP A 82 -1.15 1.74 -12.54
CA ASP A 82 -1.30 3.20 -12.57
C ASP A 82 -0.39 3.81 -11.49
N GLU A 83 0.83 4.16 -11.91
CA GLU A 83 1.88 4.67 -11.03
C GLU A 83 1.46 5.96 -10.31
N ALA A 84 0.74 6.85 -11.00
CA ALA A 84 0.31 8.12 -10.43
C ALA A 84 -0.76 7.90 -9.35
N ALA A 85 -1.74 7.04 -9.64
CA ALA A 85 -2.78 6.70 -8.69
C ALA A 85 -2.23 5.93 -7.46
N LEU A 86 -1.29 5.00 -7.68
CA LEU A 86 -0.66 4.29 -6.57
C LEU A 86 0.17 5.22 -5.68
N LYS A 87 0.97 6.13 -6.28
CA LYS A 87 1.74 7.12 -5.51
C LYS A 87 0.81 8.04 -4.71
N ALA A 88 -0.30 8.47 -5.29
CA ALA A 88 -1.30 9.27 -4.60
C ALA A 88 -1.88 8.53 -3.38
N LEU A 89 -2.30 7.27 -3.54
CA LEU A 89 -2.79 6.44 -2.43
C LEU A 89 -1.76 6.29 -1.30
N VAL A 90 -0.48 6.07 -1.64
CA VAL A 90 0.58 5.96 -0.63
C VAL A 90 0.77 7.26 0.13
N ARG A 91 0.74 8.42 -0.55
CA ARG A 91 0.84 9.73 0.09
C ARG A 91 -0.33 9.99 1.03
N GLU A 92 -1.55 9.67 0.61
CA GLU A 92 -2.75 9.80 1.45
C GLU A 92 -2.66 8.89 2.68
N ALA A 93 -2.15 7.66 2.53
CA ALA A 93 -1.93 6.75 3.64
C ALA A 93 -0.92 7.29 4.66
N VAL A 94 0.18 7.87 4.19
CA VAL A 94 1.17 8.54 5.04
C VAL A 94 0.55 9.74 5.75
N ALA A 95 -0.16 10.61 5.03
CA ALA A 95 -0.82 11.78 5.61
C ALA A 95 -1.84 11.40 6.69
N LEU A 96 -2.62 10.34 6.45
CA LEU A 96 -3.57 9.79 7.42
C LEU A 96 -2.87 9.21 8.66
N ASN A 97 -1.73 8.52 8.48
CA ASN A 97 -0.94 7.99 9.58
C ASN A 97 -0.40 9.13 10.47
N ARG A 98 0.27 10.11 9.87
CA ARG A 98 0.83 11.27 10.56
C ARG A 98 -0.25 12.09 11.29
N SER A 99 -1.40 12.30 10.65
CA SER A 99 -2.52 13.04 11.25
C SER A 99 -3.07 12.37 12.52
N LYS A 100 -3.02 11.02 12.59
CA LYS A 100 -3.42 10.31 13.82
C LYS A 100 -2.31 10.16 14.85
N ALA A 101 -1.04 10.18 14.44
CA ALA A 101 0.09 10.13 15.36
C ALA A 101 0.32 11.47 16.09
N LYS A 102 -0.15 12.58 15.52
CA LYS A 102 -0.04 13.93 16.10
C LYS A 102 -1.14 14.25 17.14
N ARG A 103 -1.91 13.25 17.58
CA ARG A 103 -3.07 13.43 18.46
C ARG A 103 -2.84 12.82 19.84
#